data_AF-A0A842N857-F1
#
_entry.id   AF-A0A842N857-F1
#
_cell.length_a   1.000
_cell.length_b   1.000
_cell.length_c   1.000
_cell.angle_alpha   90.00
_cell.angle_beta   90.00
_cell.angle_gamma   90.00
#
_symmetry.space_group_name_H-M   'P 1'
#
loop_
_entity.id
_entity.type
_entity.pdbx_description
1 polymer ?
#
loop_
_entity_poly.entity_id
_entity_poly.type
_entity_poly.pdbx_seq_one_letter_code
_entity_poly.pdbx_strand_id
1 'polypeptide(L)'
;MLTTLLEKVSNHLCIKSNLQLSIISILAVTGPLVILSAGIWDAINHIQNSPEFFWSDPHIVVYTGVAMVAAASLFSINLLIKNSIHGILKRGLQLVIIGSIIQIISGFGDTISHEMFGIDGLLSLTHQPLEIGIVLSALGGFLIIKSSQNSNLKTFLPFAIVTFLLMTSWLVFNFALYFGHYIQCIPIHLIFSSGCSIL
;
A
#
# COMPACT_ATOMS: atom_id res chain seq x y z
N MET A 1 27.87 7.86 8.14
CA MET A 1 27.15 9.14 8.09
C MET A 1 25.62 8.95 8.00
N LEU A 2 25.11 8.07 7.11
CA LEU A 2 23.67 7.76 7.06
C LEU A 2 23.17 7.03 8.32
N THR A 3 23.92 6.02 8.79
CA THR A 3 23.61 5.26 10.01
C THR A 3 23.56 6.14 11.26
N THR A 4 24.52 7.04 11.40
CA THR A 4 24.60 8.01 12.50
C THR A 4 23.46 9.04 12.48
N LEU A 5 22.96 9.41 11.30
CA LEU A 5 21.83 10.33 11.16
C LEU A 5 20.51 9.64 11.53
N LEU A 6 20.32 8.41 11.04
CA LEU A 6 19.16 7.56 11.36
C LEU A 6 19.06 7.26 12.85
N GLU A 7 20.19 6.98 13.50
CA GLU A 7 20.27 6.73 14.94
C GLU A 7 19.92 7.99 15.75
N LYS A 8 20.34 9.18 15.30
CA LYS A 8 20.01 10.45 15.96
C LYS A 8 18.52 10.79 15.88
N VAL A 9 17.89 10.60 14.72
CA VAL A 9 16.43 10.76 14.57
C VAL A 9 15.68 9.72 15.38
N SER A 10 16.16 8.47 15.37
CA SER A 10 15.59 7.37 16.15
C SER A 10 15.56 7.69 17.65
N ASN A 11 16.62 8.27 18.20
CA ASN A 11 16.71 8.62 19.63
C ASN A 11 15.62 9.61 20.10
N HIS A 12 15.07 10.45 19.22
CA HIS A 12 13.95 11.32 19.55
C HIS A 12 12.59 10.58 19.58
N LEU A 13 12.44 9.45 18.88
CA LEU A 13 11.27 8.57 18.93
C LEU A 13 11.42 7.55 20.09
N CYS A 14 11.22 7.99 21.33
CA CYS A 14 11.26 7.12 22.50
C CYS A 14 9.86 6.54 22.80
N ILE A 15 9.39 5.61 21.96
CA ILE A 15 8.13 4.89 22.16
C ILE A 15 8.44 3.44 22.56
N LYS A 16 7.68 2.87 23.51
CA LYS A 16 7.82 1.46 23.92
C LYS A 16 7.66 0.52 22.71
N SER A 17 8.52 -0.49 22.59
CA SER A 17 8.55 -1.42 21.45
C SER A 17 7.20 -2.10 21.18
N ASN A 18 6.45 -2.48 22.22
CA ASN A 18 5.11 -3.08 22.08
C ASN A 18 4.08 -2.10 21.50
N LEU A 19 4.17 -0.81 21.86
CA LEU A 19 3.30 0.23 21.31
C LEU A 19 3.68 0.52 19.85
N GLN A 20 4.97 0.59 19.53
CA GLN A 20 5.42 0.72 18.14
C GLN A 20 4.93 -0.43 17.27
N LEU A 21 5.06 -1.69 17.72
CA LEU A 21 4.54 -2.85 17.01
C LEU A 21 3.03 -2.76 16.75
N SER A 22 2.28 -2.25 17.72
CA SER A 22 0.83 -2.05 17.59
C SER A 22 0.51 -0.97 16.55
N ILE A 23 1.22 0.17 16.59
CA ILE A 23 1.08 1.26 15.60
C ILE A 23 1.41 0.75 14.20
N ILE A 24 2.56 0.08 14.02
CA ILE A 24 2.98 -0.48 12.72
C ILE A 24 1.89 -1.41 12.18
N SER A 25 1.39 -2.31 13.02
CA SER A 25 0.39 -3.31 12.62
C SER A 25 -0.94 -2.69 12.23
N ILE A 26 -1.43 -1.71 13.01
CA ILE A 26 -2.68 -1.01 12.69
C ILE A 26 -2.52 -0.30 11.35
N LEU A 27 -1.48 0.52 11.19
CA LEU A 27 -1.26 1.31 9.98
C LEU A 27 -1.00 0.45 8.74
N ALA A 28 -0.22 -0.63 8.86
CA ALA A 28 0.08 -1.54 7.74
C ALA A 28 -1.14 -2.38 7.29
N VAL A 29 -2.18 -2.47 8.12
CA VAL A 29 -3.44 -3.19 7.78
C VAL A 29 -4.52 -2.21 7.35
N THR A 30 -4.69 -1.08 8.04
CA THR A 30 -5.74 -0.11 7.69
C THR A 30 -5.35 0.76 6.50
N GLY A 31 -4.06 1.07 6.30
CA GLY A 31 -3.57 1.81 5.13
C GLY A 31 -4.00 1.16 3.80
N PRO A 32 -3.70 -0.13 3.56
CA PRO A 32 -4.18 -0.85 2.37
C PRO A 32 -5.70 -0.84 2.20
N LEU A 33 -6.47 -0.94 3.28
CA LEU A 33 -7.94 -0.86 3.20
C LEU A 33 -8.43 0.53 2.78
N VAL A 34 -7.80 1.59 3.28
CA VAL A 34 -8.08 2.97 2.87
C VAL A 34 -7.78 3.14 1.39
N ILE A 35 -6.62 2.63 0.93
CA ILE A 35 -6.24 2.69 -0.50
C ILE A 35 -7.27 1.98 -1.37
N LEU A 36 -7.63 0.73 -1.05
CA LEU A 36 -8.60 -0.03 -1.86
C LEU A 36 -9.98 0.64 -1.87
N SER A 37 -10.45 1.12 -0.72
CA SER A 37 -11.76 1.79 -0.65
C SER A 37 -11.79 3.06 -1.48
N ALA A 38 -10.70 3.83 -1.46
CA ALA A 38 -10.56 5.03 -2.26
C ALA A 38 -10.39 4.74 -3.76
N GLY A 39 -9.68 3.68 -4.14
CA GLY A 39 -9.60 3.23 -5.54
C GLY A 39 -10.95 2.75 -6.09
N ILE A 40 -11.77 2.10 -5.26
CA ILE A 40 -13.16 1.76 -5.64
C ILE A 40 -14.00 3.04 -5.80
N TRP A 41 -13.82 4.03 -4.92
CA TRP A 41 -14.51 5.32 -5.06
C TRP A 41 -14.07 6.04 -6.35
N ASP A 42 -12.79 6.01 -6.69
CA ASP A 42 -12.27 6.57 -7.93
C ASP A 42 -12.91 5.90 -9.17
N ALA A 43 -12.95 4.57 -9.20
CA ALA A 43 -13.66 3.81 -10.25
C ALA A 43 -15.16 4.17 -10.36
N ILE A 44 -15.83 4.47 -9.24
CA ILE A 44 -17.22 4.93 -9.26
C ILE A 44 -17.33 6.33 -9.90
N ASN A 45 -16.41 7.24 -9.59
CA ASN A 45 -16.41 8.58 -10.17
C ASN A 45 -16.19 8.54 -11.69
N HIS A 46 -15.32 7.64 -12.16
CA HIS A 46 -15.10 7.34 -13.58
C HIS A 46 -16.39 6.88 -14.27
N ILE A 47 -17.10 5.90 -13.69
CA ILE A 47 -18.40 5.43 -14.21
C ILE A 47 -19.43 6.57 -14.30
N GLN A 48 -19.37 7.53 -13.37
CA GLN A 48 -20.29 8.68 -13.33
C GLN A 48 -19.90 9.81 -14.29
N ASN A 49 -18.80 9.69 -15.04
CA ASN A 49 -18.24 10.75 -15.91
C ASN A 49 -17.95 12.04 -15.14
N SER A 50 -17.42 11.91 -13.91
CA SER A 50 -16.97 13.06 -13.13
C SER A 50 -15.76 13.73 -13.78
N PRO A 51 -15.50 15.03 -13.54
CA PRO A 51 -14.33 15.70 -14.09
C PRO A 51 -13.01 15.05 -13.65
N GLU A 52 -12.13 14.80 -14.62
CA GLU A 52 -10.85 14.11 -14.44
C GLU A 52 -9.73 15.05 -13.98
N PHE A 53 -9.19 14.78 -12.79
CA PHE A 53 -7.97 15.38 -12.29
C PHE A 53 -7.20 14.35 -11.48
N PHE A 54 -5.86 14.34 -11.59
CA PHE A 54 -5.03 13.43 -10.80
C PHE A 54 -5.20 13.64 -9.29
N TRP A 55 -5.28 14.89 -8.83
CA TRP A 55 -5.53 15.20 -7.42
C TRP A 55 -7.02 15.34 -7.12
N SER A 56 -7.79 14.33 -7.48
CA SER A 56 -9.20 14.20 -7.10
C SER A 56 -9.34 13.81 -5.62
N ASP A 57 -10.53 14.00 -5.06
CA ASP A 57 -10.85 13.58 -3.69
C ASP A 57 -10.48 12.10 -3.40
N PRO A 58 -10.86 11.11 -4.24
CA PRO A 58 -10.46 9.73 -3.99
C PRO A 58 -8.94 9.54 -4.07
N HIS A 59 -8.23 10.18 -5.00
CA HIS A 59 -6.77 10.11 -5.05
C HIS A 59 -6.11 10.66 -3.78
N ILE A 60 -6.60 11.78 -3.24
CA ILE A 60 -6.11 12.31 -1.95
C ILE A 60 -6.29 11.27 -0.82
N VAL A 61 -7.40 10.53 -0.82
CA VAL A 61 -7.62 9.45 0.16
C VAL A 61 -6.71 8.25 -0.10
N VAL A 62 -6.45 7.87 -1.37
CA VAL A 62 -5.44 6.86 -1.73
C VAL A 62 -4.07 7.24 -1.13
N TYR A 63 -3.62 8.47 -1.37
CA TYR A 63 -2.33 8.96 -0.83
C TYR A 63 -2.31 9.05 0.69
N THR A 64 -3.46 9.26 1.34
CA THR A 64 -3.57 9.17 2.80
C THR A 64 -3.27 7.75 3.28
N GLY A 65 -3.79 6.73 2.61
CA GLY A 65 -3.46 5.33 2.89
C GLY A 65 -1.99 5.00 2.63
N VAL A 66 -1.40 5.52 1.55
CA VAL A 66 0.05 5.39 1.28
C VAL A 66 0.87 6.06 2.39
N ALA A 67 0.48 7.24 2.86
CA ALA A 67 1.13 7.95 3.96
C ALA A 67 1.06 7.18 5.28
N MET A 68 -0.06 6.48 5.55
CA MET A 68 -0.18 5.59 6.72
C MET A 68 0.84 4.45 6.67
N VAL A 69 1.00 3.81 5.51
CA VAL A 69 1.98 2.74 5.31
C VAL A 69 3.42 3.29 5.41
N ALA A 70 3.68 4.49 4.90
CA ALA A 70 4.96 5.17 5.05
C ALA A 70 5.30 5.46 6.52
N ALA A 71 4.34 5.91 7.31
CA ALA A 71 4.52 6.07 8.75
C ALA A 71 4.82 4.72 9.43
N ALA A 72 4.13 3.64 9.05
CA ALA A 72 4.42 2.29 9.54
C ALA A 72 5.87 1.83 9.20
N SER A 73 6.35 2.17 8.01
CA SER A 73 7.72 1.91 7.57
C SER A 73 8.75 2.65 8.44
N LEU A 74 8.53 3.92 8.75
CA LEU A 74 9.41 4.70 9.63
C LEU A 74 9.51 4.09 11.04
N PHE A 75 8.38 3.68 11.63
CA PHE A 75 8.39 2.97 12.90
C PHE A 75 9.08 1.60 12.80
N SER A 76 8.93 0.90 11.68
CA SER A 76 9.60 -0.38 11.43
C SER A 76 11.12 -0.22 11.38
N ILE A 77 11.62 0.80 10.68
CA ILE A 77 13.06 1.15 10.62
C ILE A 77 13.57 1.46 12.03
N ASN A 78 12.85 2.32 12.76
CA ASN A 78 13.22 2.68 14.13
C ASN A 78 13.31 1.45 15.04
N LEU A 79 12.34 0.53 14.95
CA LEU A 79 12.31 -0.68 15.76
C LEU A 79 13.46 -1.64 15.42
N LEU A 80 13.79 -1.79 14.14
CA LEU A 80 14.91 -2.61 13.65
C LEU A 80 16.29 -2.07 14.04
N ILE A 81 16.45 -0.74 14.12
CA ILE A 81 17.71 -0.11 14.55
C ILE A 81 17.90 -0.29 16.07
N LYS A 82 16.84 -0.09 16.86
CA LYS A 82 16.94 -0.06 18.33
C LYS A 82 16.90 -1.43 19.00
N ASN A 83 16.38 -2.45 18.34
CA ASN A 83 16.16 -3.76 18.95
C ASN A 83 16.73 -4.89 18.09
N SER A 84 17.24 -5.93 18.73
CA SER A 84 17.61 -7.19 18.09
C SER A 84 16.38 -8.02 17.73
N ILE A 85 15.71 -7.63 16.63
CA ILE A 85 14.54 -8.34 16.10
C ILE A 85 14.99 -9.44 15.12
N HIS A 86 14.45 -10.65 15.30
CA HIS A 86 14.80 -11.82 14.48
C HIS A 86 13.56 -12.56 13.93
N GLY A 87 13.80 -13.50 13.02
CA GLY A 87 12.78 -14.43 12.52
C GLY A 87 11.66 -13.76 11.71
N ILE A 88 10.43 -14.26 11.87
CA ILE A 88 9.25 -13.84 11.10
C ILE A 88 8.92 -12.36 11.34
N LEU A 89 9.12 -11.87 12.57
CA LEU A 89 8.87 -10.48 12.91
C LEU A 89 9.76 -9.53 12.10
N LYS A 90 11.06 -9.84 11.98
CA LYS A 90 12.00 -9.08 11.16
C LYS A 90 11.55 -9.04 9.68
N ARG A 91 11.14 -10.19 9.15
CA ARG A 91 10.65 -10.27 7.76
C ARG A 91 9.40 -9.42 7.56
N GLY A 92 8.45 -9.45 8.50
CA GLY A 92 7.24 -8.62 8.44
C GLY A 92 7.57 -7.13 8.39
N LEU A 93 8.48 -6.66 9.26
CA LEU A 93 8.95 -5.26 9.28
C LEU A 93 9.65 -4.88 7.95
N GLN A 94 10.49 -5.77 7.42
CA GLN A 94 11.17 -5.53 6.14
C GLN A 94 10.19 -5.43 4.96
N LEU A 95 9.14 -6.27 4.94
CA LEU A 95 8.13 -6.22 3.89
C LEU A 95 7.32 -4.92 3.92
N VAL A 96 6.95 -4.41 5.11
CA VAL A 96 6.31 -3.08 5.23
C VAL A 96 7.23 -1.97 4.69
N ILE A 97 8.53 -2.03 4.98
CA ILE A 97 9.50 -1.04 4.48
C ILE A 97 9.62 -1.10 2.96
N ILE A 98 9.83 -2.30 2.40
CA ILE A 98 9.98 -2.50 0.95
C ILE A 98 8.68 -2.11 0.23
N GLY A 99 7.53 -2.56 0.73
CA GLY A 99 6.23 -2.22 0.18
C GLY A 99 5.98 -0.71 0.17
N SER A 100 6.32 -0.01 1.27
CA SER A 100 6.22 1.45 1.35
C SER A 100 7.13 2.16 0.34
N ILE A 101 8.38 1.72 0.17
CA ILE A 101 9.31 2.34 -0.79
C ILE A 101 8.77 2.20 -2.22
N ILE A 102 8.30 1.00 -2.56
CA ILE A 102 7.67 0.75 -3.86
C ILE A 102 6.46 1.66 -4.04
N GLN A 103 5.55 1.74 -3.06
CA GLN A 103 4.36 2.60 -3.17
C GLN A 103 4.69 4.08 -3.41
N ILE A 104 5.69 4.62 -2.71
CA ILE A 104 6.07 6.03 -2.87
C ILE A 104 6.66 6.28 -4.26
N ILE A 105 7.56 5.43 -4.72
CA ILE A 105 8.21 5.57 -6.03
C ILE A 105 7.18 5.42 -7.15
N SER A 106 6.37 4.37 -7.07
CA SER A 106 5.37 4.02 -8.08
C SER A 106 4.23 5.03 -8.10
N GLY A 107 3.73 5.47 -6.95
CA GLY A 107 2.69 6.50 -6.87
C GLY A 107 3.15 7.84 -7.43
N PHE A 108 4.43 8.21 -7.27
CA PHE A 108 4.97 9.40 -7.94
C PHE A 108 5.13 9.20 -9.45
N GLY A 109 5.58 8.02 -9.87
CA GLY A 109 5.63 7.65 -11.29
C GLY A 109 4.26 7.70 -11.95
N ASP A 110 3.22 7.30 -11.22
CA ASP A 110 1.83 7.32 -11.68
C ASP A 110 1.34 8.74 -11.95
N THR A 111 1.63 9.68 -11.05
CA THR A 111 1.36 11.12 -11.27
C THR A 111 1.98 11.60 -12.58
N ILE A 112 3.26 11.29 -12.82
CA ILE A 112 3.96 11.71 -14.04
C ILE A 112 3.34 11.06 -15.28
N SER A 113 3.00 9.78 -15.20
CA SER A 113 2.34 9.05 -16.28
C SER A 113 1.00 9.71 -16.66
N HIS A 114 0.17 10.03 -15.66
CA HIS A 114 -1.09 10.74 -15.87
C HIS A 114 -0.90 12.13 -16.46
N GLU A 115 0.08 12.91 -15.99
CA GLU A 115 0.34 14.25 -16.56
C GLU A 115 0.82 14.18 -18.01
N MET A 116 1.59 13.15 -18.38
CA MET A 116 2.10 13.01 -19.75
C MET A 116 1.07 12.44 -20.73
N PHE A 117 0.28 11.44 -20.29
CA PHE A 117 -0.61 10.68 -21.17
C PHE A 117 -2.09 11.03 -20.99
N GLY A 118 -2.47 11.68 -19.89
CA GLY A 118 -3.84 12.08 -19.59
C GLY A 118 -4.78 10.91 -19.26
N ILE A 119 -4.24 9.75 -18.88
CA ILE A 119 -5.00 8.51 -18.70
C ILE A 119 -4.74 7.91 -17.32
N ASP A 120 -5.81 7.47 -16.65
CA ASP A 120 -5.79 6.74 -15.38
C ASP A 120 -5.59 5.24 -15.55
N GLY A 121 -4.38 4.88 -15.97
CA GLY A 121 -4.06 3.53 -16.39
C GLY A 121 -3.96 2.55 -15.22
N LEU A 122 -5.06 1.88 -14.87
CA LEU A 122 -5.08 0.76 -13.91
C LEU A 122 -4.00 -0.29 -14.23
N LEU A 123 -3.81 -0.60 -15.52
CA LEU A 123 -2.80 -1.54 -16.02
C LEU A 123 -1.50 -0.87 -16.48
N SER A 124 -1.26 0.38 -16.12
CA SER A 124 -0.03 1.07 -16.50
C SER A 124 1.18 0.45 -15.80
N LEU A 125 2.35 0.60 -16.44
CA LEU A 125 3.61 0.14 -15.88
C LEU A 125 4.00 0.86 -14.58
N THR A 126 3.42 2.03 -14.31
CA THR A 126 3.63 2.80 -13.08
C THR A 126 2.70 2.35 -11.96
N HIS A 127 1.47 1.97 -12.28
CA HIS A 127 0.44 1.59 -11.31
C HIS A 127 0.62 0.17 -10.77
N GLN A 128 0.98 -0.81 -11.60
CA GLN A 128 1.11 -2.21 -11.14
C GLN A 128 2.15 -2.41 -10.02
N PRO A 129 3.32 -1.77 -10.06
CA PRO A 129 4.23 -1.77 -8.92
C PRO A 129 3.65 -1.16 -7.63
N LEU A 130 2.82 -0.10 -7.72
CA LEU A 130 2.14 0.48 -6.56
C LEU A 130 1.30 -0.59 -5.84
N GLU A 131 0.52 -1.37 -6.58
CA GLU A 131 -0.31 -2.45 -6.03
C GLU A 131 0.51 -3.59 -5.42
N ILE A 132 1.63 -3.97 -6.04
CA ILE A 132 2.58 -4.92 -5.45
C ILE A 132 3.07 -4.39 -4.10
N GLY A 133 3.41 -3.10 -4.03
CA GLY A 133 3.80 -2.45 -2.78
C GLY A 133 2.71 -2.52 -1.70
N ILE A 134 1.43 -2.42 -2.07
CA ILE A 134 0.28 -2.55 -1.16
C ILE A 134 0.19 -3.98 -0.61
N VAL A 135 0.28 -5.00 -1.48
CA VAL A 135 0.25 -6.42 -1.08
C VAL A 135 1.42 -6.76 -0.15
N LEU A 136 2.63 -6.28 -0.45
CA LEU A 136 3.80 -6.50 0.42
C LEU A 136 3.61 -5.89 1.81
N SER A 137 3.06 -4.68 1.90
CA SER A 137 2.77 -4.03 3.18
C SER A 137 1.68 -4.77 3.97
N ALA A 138 0.62 -5.23 3.30
CA ALA A 138 -0.43 -6.03 3.93
C ALA A 138 0.10 -7.38 4.45
N LEU A 139 0.94 -8.07 3.66
CA LEU A 139 1.63 -9.29 4.08
C LEU A 139 2.56 -9.03 5.28
N GLY A 140 3.30 -7.92 5.25
CA GLY A 140 4.14 -7.48 6.34
C GLY A 140 3.36 -7.29 7.64
N GLY A 141 2.23 -6.57 7.59
CA GLY A 141 1.32 -6.38 8.71
C GLY A 141 0.79 -7.70 9.28
N PHE A 142 0.35 -8.62 8.41
CA PHE A 142 -0.07 -9.97 8.81
C PHE A 142 1.05 -10.74 9.55
N LEU A 143 2.27 -10.76 9.01
CA LEU A 143 3.39 -11.47 9.63
C LEU A 143 3.79 -10.87 10.99
N ILE A 144 3.74 -9.54 11.13
CA ILE A 144 4.01 -8.85 12.39
C ILE A 144 2.98 -9.27 13.45
N ILE A 145 1.68 -9.20 13.13
CA ILE A 145 0.62 -9.57 14.07
C ILE A 145 0.71 -11.06 14.44
N LYS A 146 0.92 -11.93 13.46
CA LYS A 146 1.05 -13.38 13.67
C LYS A 146 2.23 -13.75 14.57
N SER A 147 3.35 -13.03 14.45
CA SER A 147 4.56 -13.28 15.23
C SER A 147 4.60 -12.56 16.58
N SER A 148 3.70 -11.61 16.83
CA SER A 148 3.62 -10.88 18.09
C SER A 148 3.19 -11.78 19.24
N GLN A 149 3.73 -11.51 20.44
CA GLN A 149 3.28 -12.15 21.69
C GLN A 149 2.14 -11.39 22.38
N ASN A 150 1.82 -10.17 21.92
CA ASN A 150 0.77 -9.33 22.51
C ASN A 150 -0.62 -9.86 22.15
N SER A 151 -1.37 -10.34 23.15
CA SER A 151 -2.73 -10.90 22.98
C SER A 151 -3.71 -9.90 22.37
N ASN A 152 -3.66 -8.63 22.76
CA ASN A 152 -4.53 -7.58 22.22
C ASN A 152 -4.30 -7.38 20.73
N LEU A 153 -3.04 -7.47 20.29
CA LEU A 153 -2.69 -7.35 18.88
C LEU A 153 -3.15 -8.57 18.08
N LYS A 154 -3.08 -9.77 18.66
CA LYS A 154 -3.57 -11.00 18.02
C LYS A 154 -5.08 -10.98 17.77
N THR A 155 -5.86 -10.26 18.57
CA THR A 155 -7.30 -10.05 18.30
C THR A 155 -7.54 -9.37 16.95
N PHE A 156 -6.58 -8.59 16.45
CA PHE A 156 -6.64 -7.92 15.15
C PHE A 156 -6.22 -8.80 13.97
N LEU A 157 -5.78 -10.05 14.22
CA LEU A 157 -5.31 -10.97 13.19
C LEU A 157 -6.35 -11.27 12.08
N PRO A 158 -7.65 -11.47 12.37
CA PRO A 158 -8.65 -11.70 11.33
C PRO A 158 -8.72 -10.55 10.32
N PHE A 159 -8.63 -9.30 10.79
CA PHE A 159 -8.60 -8.13 9.92
C PHE A 159 -7.36 -8.13 9.02
N ALA A 160 -6.20 -8.45 9.57
CA ALA A 160 -4.97 -8.55 8.78
C ALA A 160 -5.03 -9.65 7.70
N ILE A 161 -5.65 -10.79 8.02
CA ILE A 161 -5.87 -11.87 7.05
C ILE A 161 -6.80 -11.39 5.93
N VAL A 162 -7.94 -10.79 6.28
CA VAL A 162 -8.91 -10.29 5.29
C VAL A 162 -8.28 -9.22 4.41
N THR A 163 -7.58 -8.25 4.98
CA THR A 163 -6.86 -7.22 4.20
C THR A 163 -5.87 -7.87 3.23
N PHE A 164 -5.02 -8.77 3.70
CA PHE A 164 -4.03 -9.41 2.84
C PHE A 164 -4.68 -10.18 1.68
N LEU A 165 -5.76 -10.93 1.96
CA LEU A 165 -6.50 -11.66 0.93
C LEU A 165 -7.15 -10.71 -0.07
N LEU A 166 -7.80 -9.64 0.39
CA LEU A 166 -8.43 -8.65 -0.49
C LEU A 166 -7.41 -7.97 -1.41
N MET A 167 -6.27 -7.50 -0.89
CA MET A 167 -5.24 -6.87 -1.72
C MET A 167 -4.65 -7.86 -2.73
N THR A 168 -4.45 -9.12 -2.31
CA THR A 168 -3.94 -10.16 -3.22
C THR A 168 -4.96 -10.48 -4.31
N SER A 169 -6.23 -10.61 -3.95
CA SER A 169 -7.32 -10.83 -4.91
C SER A 169 -7.46 -9.66 -5.89
N TRP A 170 -7.31 -8.42 -5.43
CA TRP A 170 -7.30 -7.23 -6.28
C TRP A 170 -6.15 -7.25 -7.29
N LEU A 171 -4.92 -7.49 -6.83
CA LEU A 171 -3.76 -7.60 -7.71
C LEU A 171 -3.90 -8.76 -8.73
N VAL A 172 -4.42 -9.91 -8.30
CA VAL A 172 -4.68 -11.04 -9.20
C VAL A 172 -5.76 -10.70 -10.23
N PHE A 173 -6.80 -9.98 -9.82
CA PHE A 173 -7.82 -9.47 -10.75
C PHE A 173 -7.17 -8.59 -11.81
N ASN A 174 -6.33 -7.63 -11.44
CA ASN A 174 -5.63 -6.76 -12.39
C ASN A 174 -4.68 -7.53 -13.32
N PHE A 175 -3.94 -8.50 -12.80
CA PHE A 175 -3.13 -9.37 -13.66
C PHE A 175 -3.95 -10.21 -14.63
N ALA A 176 -5.14 -10.67 -14.24
CA ALA A 176 -6.04 -11.39 -15.14
C ALA A 176 -6.51 -10.49 -16.30
N LEU A 177 -6.65 -9.19 -16.08
CA LEU A 177 -7.05 -8.24 -17.12
C LEU A 177 -6.01 -8.11 -18.25
N TYR A 178 -4.71 -8.26 -17.96
CA TYR A 178 -3.67 -8.28 -19.02
C TYR A 178 -3.93 -9.39 -20.05
N PHE A 179 -4.36 -10.57 -19.59
CA PHE A 179 -4.65 -11.71 -20.46
C PHE A 179 -6.05 -11.63 -21.09
N GLY A 180 -7.02 -11.02 -20.40
CA GLY A 180 -8.42 -10.88 -20.83
C GLY A 180 -8.73 -9.67 -21.71
N HIS A 181 -7.73 -8.81 -21.99
CA HIS A 181 -7.93 -7.47 -22.54
C HIS A 181 -8.82 -7.47 -23.81
N TYR A 182 -8.60 -8.36 -24.77
CA TYR A 182 -9.38 -8.41 -26.02
C TYR A 182 -10.91 -8.52 -25.86
N ILE A 183 -11.40 -9.14 -24.78
CA ILE A 183 -12.84 -9.33 -24.54
C ILE A 183 -13.37 -8.31 -23.52
N GLN A 184 -12.54 -7.87 -22.59
CA GLN A 184 -12.97 -7.07 -21.44
C GLN A 184 -12.65 -5.57 -21.56
N CYS A 185 -11.95 -5.11 -22.61
CA CYS A 185 -11.53 -3.71 -22.71
C CYS A 185 -12.65 -2.69 -22.73
N ILE A 186 -13.79 -2.96 -23.37
CA ILE A 186 -14.90 -1.99 -23.42
C ILE A 186 -15.52 -1.76 -22.03
N PRO A 187 -15.92 -2.79 -21.26
CA PRO A 187 -16.43 -2.57 -19.90
C PRO A 187 -15.37 -2.03 -18.95
N ILE A 188 -14.09 -2.43 -19.08
CA ILE A 188 -12.99 -1.90 -18.25
C ILE A 188 -12.73 -0.42 -18.57
N HIS A 189 -12.81 -0.03 -19.84
CA HIS A 189 -12.72 1.37 -20.25
C HIS A 189 -13.80 2.23 -19.63
N LEU A 190 -15.02 1.71 -19.53
CA LEU A 190 -16.11 2.42 -18.88
C LEU A 190 -15.93 2.54 -17.35
N ILE A 191 -15.28 1.57 -16.73
CA ILE A 191 -15.14 1.52 -15.26
C ILE A 191 -13.95 2.36 -14.78
N PHE A 192 -12.84 2.36 -15.51
CA PHE A 192 -11.58 2.98 -15.06
C PHE A 192 -11.12 4.14 -15.95
N SER A 193 -11.95 4.61 -16.90
CA SER A 193 -11.65 5.72 -17.82
C SER A 193 -10.43 5.52 -18.74
N SER A 194 -9.67 4.44 -18.57
CA SER A 194 -8.38 4.17 -19.23
C SER A 194 -8.36 2.99 -20.21
N GLY A 195 -9.44 2.22 -20.27
CA GLY A 195 -9.46 0.98 -21.04
C GLY A 195 -8.38 0.00 -20.61
N CYS A 196 -7.99 -0.88 -21.52
CA CYS A 196 -6.77 -1.68 -21.33
C CYS A 196 -5.56 -0.94 -21.91
N SER A 197 -5.44 0.38 -21.79
CA SER A 197 -4.26 1.07 -22.31
C SER A 197 -3.04 0.59 -21.53
N ILE A 198 -2.32 -0.36 -22.11
CA ILE A 198 -0.99 -0.77 -21.68
C ILE A 198 -0.06 0.30 -22.21
N LEU A 199 0.14 1.37 -21.43
CA LEU A 199 1.23 2.32 -21.63
C LEU A 199 2.48 1.81 -20.90
#